data_AF-A0A354BLH8-F1
#
_entry.id   AF-A0A354BLH8-F1
#
_cell.length_a   1.000
_cell.length_b   1.000
_cell.length_c   1.000
_cell.angle_alpha   90.00
_cell.angle_beta   90.00
_cell.angle_gamma   90.00
#
_symmetry.space_group_name_H-M   'P 1'
#
loop_
_entity.id
_entity.type
_entity.pdbx_description
1 polymer ?
#
loop_
_entity_poly.entity_id
_entity_poly.type
_entity_poly.pdbx_seq_one_letter_code
_entity_poly.pdbx_strand_id
1 'polypeptide(L)'
;MVSIHLTTTGGTICRIEITRVVGARAGRAIWVGSQGRVEADWMRRRICVEMSSGEKTSDIDIPPSLTVLDTLSAFLQAVNDGTPMPITGEDGCRAVEIAEACYQSAKLGGAPVIVDRRSPFESTQGRAPAER
;
A
#
# COMPACT_ATOMS: atom_id res chain seq x y z
N MET A 1 7.08 19.12 -0.38
CA MET A 1 6.74 18.00 0.53
C MET A 1 5.24 17.94 0.65
N VAL A 2 4.64 16.75 0.54
CA VAL A 2 3.22 16.49 0.75
C VAL A 2 3.09 15.53 1.93
N SER A 3 2.14 15.79 2.81
CA SER A 3 1.79 14.91 3.93
C SER A 3 0.35 14.45 3.77
N ILE A 4 0.15 13.14 3.88
CA ILE A 4 -1.15 12.49 3.71
C ILE A 4 -1.48 11.78 5.02
N HIS A 5 -2.72 11.98 5.48
CA HIS A 5 -3.28 11.31 6.65
C HIS A 5 -4.47 10.47 6.19
N LEU A 6 -4.37 9.16 6.38
CA LEU A 6 -5.43 8.21 6.04
C LEU A 6 -5.90 7.52 7.32
N THR A 7 -7.19 7.21 7.37
CA THR A 7 -7.74 6.31 8.39
C THR A 7 -8.41 5.15 7.66
N THR A 8 -7.97 3.92 7.94
CA THR A 8 -8.61 2.73 7.36
C THR A 8 -9.97 2.49 8.01
N THR A 9 -10.82 1.68 7.39
CA THR A 9 -12.11 1.27 7.98
C THR A 9 -11.95 0.58 9.34
N GLY A 10 -10.80 -0.05 9.58
CA GLY A 10 -10.45 -0.67 10.86
C GLY A 10 -9.89 0.32 11.90
N GLY A 11 -9.86 1.62 11.60
CA GLY A 11 -9.34 2.65 12.49
C GLY A 11 -7.82 2.77 12.49
N THR A 12 -7.10 2.07 11.60
CA THR A 12 -5.64 2.22 11.49
C THR A 12 -5.31 3.59 10.91
N ILE A 13 -4.48 4.34 11.62
CA ILE A 13 -4.02 5.66 11.19
C ILE A 13 -2.74 5.47 10.38
N CYS A 14 -2.73 5.94 9.14
CA CYS A 14 -1.58 5.91 8.26
C CYS A 14 -1.13 7.33 7.95
N ARG A 15 0.17 7.60 8.10
CA ARG A 15 0.78 8.87 7.70
C ARG A 15 1.82 8.61 6.62
N ILE A 16 1.70 9.31 5.51
CA ILE A 16 2.59 9.18 4.36
C ILE A 16 3.18 10.54 4.05
N GLU A 17 4.50 10.61 4.00
CA GLU A 17 5.24 11.83 3.65
C GLU A 17 5.98 11.59 2.34
N ILE A 18 5.73 12.43 1.34
CA ILE A 18 6.27 12.27 -0.01
C ILE A 18 6.90 13.59 -0.44
N THR A 19 8.15 13.52 -0.87
CA THR A 19 8.85 14.68 -1.45
C THR A 19 9.64 14.23 -2.67
N ARG A 20 9.51 14.99 -3.76
CA ARG A 20 10.43 14.87 -4.88
C ARG A 20 11.76 15.51 -4.47
N VAL A 21 12.81 14.72 -4.39
CA VAL A 21 14.17 15.16 -4.10
C VAL A 21 15.05 14.96 -5.34
N VAL A 22 15.94 15.92 -5.59
CA VAL A 22 16.96 15.81 -6.66
C VAL A 22 18.25 15.36 -6.00
N GLY A 23 18.75 14.17 -6.35
CA GLY A 23 20.05 13.66 -5.88
C GLY A 23 20.03 12.75 -4.65
N ALA A 24 18.87 12.47 -4.06
CA ALA A 24 18.73 11.50 -2.98
C ALA A 24 17.55 10.56 -3.23
N ARG A 25 17.56 9.40 -2.57
CA ARG A 25 16.40 8.53 -2.44
C ARG A 25 16.13 8.35 -0.96
N ALA A 26 14.85 8.29 -0.59
CA ALA A 26 14.41 8.00 0.76
C ALA A 26 13.23 7.03 0.66
N GLY A 27 13.27 5.98 1.47
CA GLY A 27 12.22 4.99 1.57
C GLY A 27 12.28 4.42 2.97
N ARG A 28 11.29 4.77 3.79
CA ARG A 28 11.16 4.30 5.18
C ARG A 28 9.70 4.02 5.46
N ALA A 29 9.42 2.92 6.13
CA ALA A 29 8.09 2.56 6.61
C ALA A 29 8.20 2.11 8.05
N ILE A 30 7.24 2.53 8.86
CA ILE A 30 7.16 2.18 10.28
C ILE A 30 5.76 1.65 10.53
N TRP A 31 5.70 0.44 11.08
CA TRP A 31 4.48 -0.18 11.56
C TRP A 31 4.54 -0.22 13.08
N VAL A 32 3.48 0.26 13.73
CA VAL A 32 3.36 0.24 15.19
C VAL A 32 2.11 -0.54 15.54
N GLY A 33 2.27 -1.55 16.39
CA GLY A 33 1.19 -2.39 16.89
C GLY A 33 1.28 -2.57 18.40
N SER A 34 0.35 -3.33 18.95
CA SER A 34 0.29 -3.60 20.41
C SER A 34 1.51 -4.35 20.95
N GLN A 35 2.22 -5.07 20.09
CA GLN A 35 3.40 -5.87 20.46
C GLN A 35 4.74 -5.16 20.23
N GLY A 36 4.72 -3.94 19.70
CA GLY A 36 5.95 -3.20 19.39
C GLY A 36 5.89 -2.49 18.05
N ARG A 37 7.06 -2.22 17.47
CA ARG A 37 7.21 -1.59 16.16
C ARG A 37 8.19 -2.32 15.26
N VAL A 38 7.90 -2.25 13.97
CA VAL A 38 8.78 -2.68 12.89
C VAL A 38 9.12 -1.46 12.06
N GLU A 39 10.39 -1.27 11.78
CA GLU A 39 10.88 -0.22 10.90
C GLU A 39 11.68 -0.84 9.76
N ALA A 40 11.31 -0.48 8.52
CA ALA A 40 12.07 -0.80 7.33
C ALA A 40 12.67 0.48 6.73
N ASP A 41 13.98 0.46 6.47
CA ASP A 41 14.71 1.51 5.75
C ASP A 41 15.34 0.89 4.49
N TRP A 42 14.79 1.25 3.33
CA TRP A 42 15.22 0.72 2.03
C TRP A 42 16.60 1.21 1.62
N MET A 43 16.96 2.44 2.01
CA MET A 43 18.25 3.02 1.64
C MET A 43 19.38 2.41 2.45
N ARG A 44 19.09 2.09 3.70
CA ARG A 44 20.01 1.38 4.59
C ARG A 44 19.93 -0.14 4.44
N ARG A 45 18.91 -0.67 3.74
CA ARG A 45 18.58 -2.10 3.57
C ARG A 45 18.41 -2.83 4.89
N ARG A 46 17.65 -2.21 5.79
CA ARG A 46 17.58 -2.63 7.18
C ARG A 46 16.16 -2.78 7.67
N ILE A 47 15.93 -3.85 8.44
CA ILE A 47 14.72 -4.01 9.26
C ILE A 47 15.14 -4.00 10.72
N CYS A 48 14.51 -3.11 11.49
CA CYS A 48 14.63 -3.04 12.93
C CYS A 48 13.29 -3.42 13.54
N VAL A 49 13.29 -4.38 14.47
CA VAL A 49 12.11 -4.77 15.24
C VAL A 49 12.36 -4.43 16.70
N GLU A 50 11.41 -3.74 17.32
CA GLU A 50 11.44 -3.44 18.75
C GLU A 50 10.14 -3.90 19.38
N MET A 51 10.24 -4.85 20.30
CA MET A 51 9.12 -5.43 21.02
C MET A 51 8.71 -4.52 22.18
N SER A 52 7.46 -4.63 22.63
CA SER A 52 6.96 -3.86 23.79
C SER A 52 7.69 -4.18 25.10
N SER A 53 8.35 -5.33 25.19
CA SER A 53 9.24 -5.72 26.29
C SER A 53 10.55 -4.91 26.33
N GLY A 54 10.84 -4.09 25.32
CA GLY A 54 12.12 -3.40 25.13
C GLY A 54 13.19 -4.27 24.45
N GLU A 55 12.88 -5.52 24.12
CA GLU A 55 13.75 -6.36 23.31
C GLU A 55 13.85 -5.81 21.89
N LYS A 56 15.06 -5.61 21.41
CA LYS A 56 15.34 -5.16 20.06
C LYS A 56 15.98 -6.28 19.26
N THR A 57 15.26 -6.80 18.28
CA THR A 57 15.85 -7.74 17.33
C THR A 57 16.68 -6.95 16.32
N SER A 58 17.94 -7.37 16.18
CA SER A 58 19.00 -6.68 15.45
C SER A 58 18.74 -6.55 13.95
N ASP A 59 19.42 -5.55 13.37
CA ASP A 59 19.44 -5.20 11.95
C ASP A 59 19.52 -6.40 11.01
N ILE A 60 18.41 -6.69 10.33
CA ILE A 60 18.40 -7.66 9.24
C ILE A 60 18.90 -6.93 7.99
N ASP A 61 20.11 -7.25 7.53
CA ASP A 61 20.59 -6.78 6.22
C ASP A 61 19.82 -7.53 5.13
N ILE A 62 19.08 -6.77 4.31
CA ILE A 62 18.32 -7.33 3.20
C ILE A 62 19.19 -7.27 1.94
N PRO A 63 19.46 -8.41 1.27
CA PRO A 63 20.17 -8.37 0.00
C PRO A 63 19.36 -7.55 -1.03
N PRO A 64 20.04 -6.85 -1.96
CA PRO A 64 19.35 -6.17 -3.04
C PRO A 64 18.49 -7.16 -3.82
N SER A 65 17.20 -6.83 -4.01
CA SER A 65 16.29 -7.57 -4.88
C SER A 65 16.03 -6.76 -6.16
N LEU A 66 15.93 -7.46 -7.28
CA LEU A 66 15.43 -6.91 -8.54
C LEU A 66 13.91 -6.96 -8.50
N THR A 67 13.29 -6.10 -7.68
CA THR A 67 11.84 -6.16 -7.38
C THR A 67 10.95 -6.18 -8.63
N VAL A 68 11.36 -5.53 -9.73
CA VAL A 68 10.66 -5.60 -11.02
C VAL A 68 10.70 -7.00 -11.61
N LEU A 69 11.87 -7.65 -11.61
CA LEU A 69 12.03 -9.02 -12.08
C LEU A 69 11.20 -9.96 -11.21
N ASP A 70 11.29 -9.84 -9.88
CA ASP A 70 10.54 -10.67 -8.94
C ASP A 70 9.02 -10.55 -9.15
N THR A 71 8.54 -9.33 -9.39
CA THR A 71 7.11 -9.07 -9.66
C THR A 71 6.66 -9.69 -10.98
N LEU A 72 7.46 -9.56 -12.05
CA LEU A 72 7.16 -10.16 -13.36
C LEU A 72 7.18 -11.69 -13.30
N SER A 73 8.15 -12.27 -12.58
CA SER A 73 8.23 -13.71 -12.36
C SER A 73 7.00 -14.22 -11.60
N ALA A 74 6.57 -13.53 -10.54
CA ALA A 74 5.37 -13.89 -9.79
C ALA A 74 4.10 -13.79 -10.64
N PHE A 75 3.99 -12.76 -11.49
CA PHE A 75 2.89 -12.64 -12.45
C PHE A 75 2.84 -13.82 -13.42
N LEU A 76 3.97 -14.18 -14.05
CA LEU A 76 4.02 -15.31 -14.99
C LEU A 76 3.68 -16.63 -14.30
N GLN A 77 4.14 -16.84 -13.08
CA GLN A 77 3.81 -18.02 -12.29
C GLN A 77 2.30 -18.11 -12.03
N ALA A 78 1.66 -17.01 -11.63
CA ALA A 78 0.22 -16.99 -11.38
C ALA A 78 -0.60 -17.32 -12.64
N VAL A 79 -0.17 -16.80 -13.80
CA VAL A 79 -0.77 -17.13 -15.11
C VAL A 79 -0.63 -18.62 -15.43
N ASN A 80 0.58 -19.18 -15.27
CA ASN A 80 0.85 -20.57 -15.60
C ASN A 80 0.08 -21.54 -14.69
N ASP A 81 0.01 -21.24 -13.40
CA ASP A 81 -0.61 -22.11 -12.40
C ASP A 81 -2.12 -21.91 -12.28
N GLY A 82 -2.67 -20.86 -12.91
CA GLY A 82 -4.07 -20.48 -12.73
C GLY A 82 -4.40 -20.05 -11.30
N THR A 83 -3.44 -19.45 -10.59
CA THR A 83 -3.62 -18.98 -9.20
C THR A 83 -3.95 -17.49 -9.16
N PRO A 84 -4.51 -16.97 -8.05
CA PRO A 84 -4.80 -15.54 -7.92
C PRO A 84 -3.55 -14.68 -8.15
N MET A 85 -3.72 -13.54 -8.83
CA MET A 85 -2.64 -12.58 -9.03
C MET A 85 -2.12 -12.05 -7.68
N PRO A 86 -0.79 -11.89 -7.51
CA PRO A 86 -0.21 -11.41 -6.25
C PRO A 86 -0.55 -9.94 -5.96
N ILE A 87 -0.76 -9.15 -7.02
CA ILE A 87 -1.28 -7.78 -6.98
C ILE A 87 -2.31 -7.70 -8.11
N THR A 88 -3.56 -7.43 -7.76
CA THR A 88 -4.68 -7.44 -8.70
C THR A 88 -4.85 -6.11 -9.44
N GLY A 89 -5.65 -6.10 -10.50
CA GLY A 89 -6.02 -4.85 -11.16
C GLY A 89 -6.84 -3.93 -10.25
N GLU A 90 -7.69 -4.53 -9.41
CA GLU A 90 -8.48 -3.87 -8.40
C GLU A 90 -7.60 -3.15 -7.37
N ASP A 91 -6.50 -3.75 -6.92
CA ASP A 91 -5.54 -3.10 -6.02
C ASP A 91 -4.97 -1.82 -6.63
N GLY A 92 -4.67 -1.86 -7.94
CA GLY A 92 -4.23 -0.69 -8.70
C GLY A 92 -5.30 0.41 -8.77
N CYS A 93 -6.55 0.05 -9.08
CA CYS A 93 -7.68 0.99 -9.07
C CYS A 93 -7.85 1.64 -7.69
N ARG A 94 -7.79 0.86 -6.60
CA ARG A 94 -7.91 1.38 -5.23
C ARG A 94 -6.81 2.36 -4.88
N ALA A 95 -5.57 2.08 -5.30
CA ALA A 95 -4.46 3.00 -5.07
C ALA A 95 -4.71 4.37 -5.74
N VAL A 96 -5.28 4.37 -6.95
CA VAL A 96 -5.64 5.60 -7.68
C VAL A 96 -6.77 6.34 -6.98
N GLU A 97 -7.84 5.66 -6.55
CA GLU A 97 -8.95 6.28 -5.81
C GLU A 97 -8.47 7.01 -4.55
N ILE A 98 -7.55 6.41 -3.79
CA ILE A 98 -6.94 7.04 -2.62
C ILE A 98 -6.14 8.28 -3.02
N ALA A 99 -5.34 8.20 -4.09
CA ALA A 99 -4.57 9.34 -4.57
C ALA A 99 -5.47 10.50 -5.02
N GLU A 100 -6.56 10.22 -5.74
CA GLU A 100 -7.54 11.22 -6.14
C GLU A 100 -8.21 11.89 -4.94
N ALA A 101 -8.61 11.11 -3.93
CA ALA A 101 -9.18 11.65 -2.69
C ALA A 101 -8.20 12.56 -1.94
N CYS A 102 -6.90 12.24 -1.95
CA CYS A 102 -5.87 13.12 -1.39
C CYS A 102 -5.80 14.46 -2.14
N TYR A 103 -5.86 14.44 -3.47
CA TYR A 103 -5.91 15.68 -4.27
C TYR A 103 -7.19 16.49 -4.00
N GLN A 104 -8.33 15.83 -3.84
CA GLN A 104 -9.58 16.51 -3.49
C GLN A 104 -9.51 17.13 -2.08
N SER A 105 -9.00 16.38 -1.10
CA SER A 105 -8.77 16.88 0.25
C SER A 105 -7.89 18.13 0.24
N ALA A 106 -6.78 18.11 -0.53
CA ALA A 106 -5.91 19.27 -0.68
C ALA A 106 -6.61 20.50 -1.27
N LYS A 107 -7.47 20.32 -2.29
CA LYS A 107 -8.29 21.41 -2.87
C LYS A 107 -9.27 21.99 -1.86
N LEU A 108 -9.76 21.17 -0.92
CA LEU A 108 -10.68 21.55 0.15
C LEU A 108 -9.96 22.03 1.42
N GLY A 109 -8.68 22.41 1.34
CA GLY A 109 -7.92 22.91 2.49
C GLY A 109 -7.56 21.84 3.52
N GLY A 110 -7.50 20.57 3.12
CA GLY A 110 -7.18 19.43 3.98
C GLY A 110 -8.41 18.79 4.63
N ALA A 111 -9.63 19.11 4.20
CA ALA A 111 -10.84 18.46 4.69
C ALA A 111 -10.82 16.95 4.41
N PRO A 112 -11.31 16.09 5.32
CA PRO A 112 -11.39 14.65 5.09
C PRO A 112 -12.27 14.31 3.88
N VAL A 113 -11.80 13.39 3.03
CA VAL A 113 -12.56 12.82 1.91
C VAL A 113 -12.72 11.33 2.14
N ILE A 114 -13.97 10.85 2.07
CA ILE A 114 -14.29 9.43 2.23
C ILE A 114 -14.02 8.72 0.90
N VAL A 115 -13.25 7.64 0.95
CA VAL A 115 -13.06 6.73 -0.19
C VAL A 115 -13.99 5.53 0.03
N ASP A 116 -15.01 5.40 -0.83
CA ASP A 116 -15.96 4.29 -0.75
C ASP A 116 -15.29 2.99 -1.23
N ARG A 117 -15.64 1.88 -0.57
CA ARG A 117 -15.10 0.54 -0.85
C ARG A 117 -15.92 -0.22 -1.90
N ARG A 118 -16.96 0.38 -2.50
CA ARG A 118 -17.74 -0.29 -3.56
C ARG A 118 -16.84 -0.72 -4.71
N SER A 119 -16.91 -2.00 -5.09
CA SER A 119 -16.17 -2.52 -6.23
C SER A 119 -16.79 -1.93 -7.51
N PRO A 120 -16.00 -1.35 -8.43
CA PRO A 120 -16.51 -0.93 -9.74
C PRO A 120 -17.20 -2.07 -10.51
N PHE A 121 -16.85 -3.33 -10.19
CA PHE A 121 -17.31 -4.53 -10.87
C PHE A 121 -18.59 -5.17 -10.28
N GLU A 122 -19.12 -4.66 -9.16
CA GLU A 122 -20.38 -5.19 -8.58
C GLU A 122 -21.64 -4.56 -9.21
N SER A 123 -21.50 -3.56 -10.07
CA SER A 123 -22.63 -2.79 -10.62
C SER A 123 -23.34 -3.39 -11.85
N THR A 124 -23.02 -4.59 -12.32
CA THR A 124 -23.56 -5.14 -13.59
C THR A 124 -24.23 -6.52 -13.53
N GLN A 125 -24.54 -7.06 -12.35
CA GLN A 125 -25.45 -8.23 -12.27
C GLN A 125 -26.91 -7.78 -12.13
N GLY A 126 -27.49 -7.37 -13.25
CA GLY A 126 -28.88 -6.96 -13.34
C GLY A 126 -29.41 -6.87 -14.77
N ARG A 127 -29.05 -7.82 -15.65
CA ARG A 127 -29.73 -7.98 -16.95
C ARG A 127 -30.36 -9.36 -16.98
N ALA A 128 -31.68 -9.41 -16.79
CA ALA A 128 -32.48 -10.62 -16.87
C ALA A 128 -32.28 -11.33 -18.22
N PRO A 129 -32.29 -12.67 -18.27
CA PRO A 129 -32.20 -13.40 -19.51
C PRO A 129 -33.45 -13.16 -20.35
N ALA A 130 -33.26 -12.88 -21.64
CA ALA A 130 -34.34 -12.81 -22.61
C ALA A 130 -34.98 -14.19 -22.78
N GLU A 131 -36.27 -14.28 -22.48
CA GLU A 131 -37.11 -15.44 -22.76
C GLU A 131 -37.13 -15.72 -24.28
N ARG A 132 -37.05 -16.99 -24.65
CA ARG A 132 -37.24 -17.51 -26.01
C ARG A 132 -38.61 -18.16 -26.13
#